data_AF-A0A7S2G647-F1
#
_entry.id   AF-A0A7S2G647-F1
#
_cell.length_a   1.000
_cell.length_b   1.000
_cell.length_c   1.000
_cell.angle_alpha   90.00
_cell.angle_beta   90.00
_cell.angle_gamma   90.00
#
_symmetry.space_group_name_H-M   'P 1'
#
loop_
_entity.id
_entity.type
_entity.pdbx_description
1 polymer ?
#
loop_
_entity_poly.entity_id
_entity_poly.type
_entity_poly.pdbx_seq_one_letter_code
_entity_poly.pdbx_strand_id
1 'polypeptide(L)'
;VAMEAEAEAEEEARAAAARRQAEEDAAVFDTSDVLTNRAKVIREVVGSLDPKVITKTLEQQLGELLVKKSAKPADLVREWDRKQKGEVNKVEFRQGVRNVGVKADNKEIDSFFQTLDSDGGGSLDAAELKEALKISQDAASLAMEESEVRHNRQLRLKDYLNKLEGCIGMAMEAEVALAKHQSLKSAAELMGGLVDSAVDEVQAAYKEAAALKRTAIKAQLELAEAERARKATDKREDADLLARRVEKERLAEVERERQAEKERRKVAEAKKKKEDAAKRIAEKNAKAFGLEDTSTREEDGEEG
;
A
#
# COMPACT_ATOMS: atom_id res chain seq x y z
N VAL A 1 9.55 -3.59 -67.15
CA VAL A 1 9.61 -4.60 -66.07
C VAL A 1 10.20 -4.06 -64.77
N ALA A 2 11.51 -3.81 -64.64
CA ALA A 2 12.06 -3.34 -63.35
C ALA A 2 11.60 -1.91 -62.96
N MET A 3 11.61 -0.96 -63.91
CA MET A 3 11.11 0.40 -63.68
C MET A 3 9.58 0.47 -63.47
N GLU A 4 8.82 -0.42 -64.10
CA GLU A 4 7.35 -0.48 -63.91
C GLU A 4 6.99 -1.03 -62.54
N ALA A 5 7.72 -2.06 -62.07
CA ALA A 5 7.53 -2.61 -60.73
C ALA A 5 7.94 -1.61 -59.63
N GLU A 6 8.94 -0.78 -59.89
CA GLU A 6 9.35 0.29 -58.96
C GLU A 6 8.33 1.43 -58.90
N ALA A 7 7.75 1.81 -60.04
CA ALA A 7 6.67 2.79 -60.11
C ALA A 7 5.37 2.31 -59.44
N GLU A 8 4.98 1.04 -59.63
CA GLU A 8 3.85 0.42 -58.94
C GLU A 8 4.06 0.38 -57.42
N ALA A 9 5.27 0.03 -56.96
CA ALA A 9 5.60 0.02 -55.53
C ALA A 9 5.56 1.43 -54.90
N GLU A 10 6.01 2.45 -55.63
CA GLU A 10 5.96 3.84 -55.17
C GLU A 10 4.51 4.37 -55.13
N GLU A 11 3.67 4.00 -56.10
CA GLU A 11 2.25 4.34 -56.13
C GLU A 11 1.47 3.63 -55.02
N GLU A 12 1.74 2.35 -54.76
CA GLU A 12 1.14 1.59 -53.66
C GLU A 12 1.56 2.15 -52.30
N ALA A 13 2.83 2.55 -52.14
CA ALA A 13 3.31 3.24 -50.93
C ALA A 13 2.63 4.59 -50.72
N ARG A 14 2.42 5.37 -51.79
CA ARG A 14 1.65 6.64 -51.72
C ARG A 14 0.18 6.40 -51.39
N ALA A 15 -0.45 5.38 -51.97
CA ALA A 15 -1.83 5.01 -51.68
C ALA A 15 -2.00 4.51 -50.23
N ALA A 16 -1.04 3.73 -49.72
CA ALA A 16 -1.01 3.29 -48.32
C ALA A 16 -0.80 4.48 -47.36
N ALA A 17 0.08 5.44 -47.70
CA ALA A 17 0.26 6.67 -46.95
C ALA A 17 -1.02 7.52 -46.93
N ALA A 18 -1.72 7.65 -48.06
CA ALA A 18 -2.97 8.38 -48.16
C ALA A 18 -4.11 7.72 -47.37
N ARG A 19 -4.20 6.38 -47.36
CA ARG A 19 -5.17 5.63 -46.52
C ARG A 19 -4.92 5.83 -45.04
N ARG A 20 -3.65 5.71 -44.61
CA ARG A 20 -3.24 5.97 -43.22
C ARG A 20 -3.54 7.41 -42.81
N GLN A 21 -3.32 8.36 -43.72
CA GLN A 21 -3.64 9.77 -43.50
C GLN A 21 -5.15 10.00 -43.36
N ALA A 22 -5.99 9.32 -44.16
CA ALA A 22 -7.44 9.40 -44.03
C ALA A 22 -7.96 8.75 -42.73
N GLU A 23 -7.37 7.65 -42.27
CA GLU A 23 -7.67 7.06 -40.96
C GLU A 23 -7.27 7.97 -39.79
N GLU A 24 -6.10 8.61 -39.85
CA GLU A 24 -5.67 9.62 -38.88
C GLU A 24 -6.60 10.84 -38.89
N ASP A 25 -7.05 11.30 -40.06
CA ASP A 25 -7.98 12.43 -40.16
C ASP A 25 -9.41 12.08 -39.69
N ALA A 26 -9.81 10.80 -39.77
CA ALA A 26 -11.11 10.28 -39.31
C ALA A 26 -11.13 9.94 -37.80
N ALA A 27 -9.98 9.81 -37.16
CA ALA A 27 -9.90 9.53 -35.72
C ALA A 27 -10.50 10.70 -34.91
N VAL A 28 -11.44 10.36 -34.03
CA VAL A 28 -11.99 11.29 -33.04
C VAL A 28 -10.93 11.47 -31.95
N PHE A 29 -10.37 12.66 -31.86
CA PHE A 29 -9.42 13.04 -30.81
C PHE A 29 -10.16 13.83 -29.73
N ASP A 30 -9.78 13.62 -28.47
CA ASP A 30 -10.37 14.33 -27.35
C ASP A 30 -10.05 15.83 -27.47
N THR A 31 -11.05 16.67 -27.22
CA THR A 31 -10.85 18.12 -27.21
C THR A 31 -10.00 18.55 -26.01
N SER A 32 -9.42 19.74 -26.11
CA SER A 32 -8.66 20.36 -25.01
C SER A 32 -9.47 20.43 -23.72
N ASP A 33 -10.78 20.71 -23.80
CA ASP A 33 -11.70 20.72 -22.66
C ASP A 33 -11.86 19.35 -21.99
N VAL A 34 -12.00 18.28 -22.78
CA VAL A 34 -12.11 16.91 -22.27
C VAL A 34 -10.83 16.52 -21.54
N LEU A 35 -9.68 16.80 -22.15
CA LEU A 35 -8.37 16.54 -21.56
C LEU A 35 -8.12 17.38 -20.29
N THR A 36 -8.58 18.63 -20.28
CA THR A 36 -8.48 19.53 -19.12
C THR A 36 -9.29 19.03 -17.94
N ASN A 37 -10.53 18.57 -18.18
CA ASN A 37 -11.36 17.97 -17.14
C ASN A 37 -10.71 16.71 -16.56
N ARG A 38 -10.12 15.87 -17.42
CA ARG A 38 -9.37 14.70 -16.99
C ARG A 38 -8.14 15.08 -16.15
N ALA A 39 -7.41 16.12 -16.53
CA ALA A 39 -6.23 16.59 -15.79
C ALA A 39 -6.62 17.10 -14.40
N LYS A 40 -7.76 17.80 -14.29
CA LYS A 40 -8.31 18.24 -13.01
C LYS A 40 -8.56 17.07 -12.05
N VAL A 41 -9.23 16.02 -12.51
CA VAL A 41 -9.50 14.82 -11.69
C VAL A 41 -8.20 14.17 -11.23
N ILE A 42 -7.22 14.02 -12.12
CA ILE A 42 -5.94 13.38 -11.78
C ILE A 42 -5.15 14.24 -10.79
N ARG A 43 -5.18 15.56 -10.93
CA ARG A 43 -4.53 16.48 -9.99
C ARG A 43 -5.09 16.35 -8.57
N GLU A 44 -6.40 16.20 -8.44
CA GLU A 44 -7.06 15.96 -7.16
C GLU A 44 -6.60 14.63 -6.54
N VAL A 45 -6.54 13.55 -7.33
CA VAL A 45 -6.03 12.25 -6.87
C VAL A 45 -4.55 12.32 -6.47
N VAL A 46 -3.71 13.04 -7.21
CA VAL A 46 -2.30 13.26 -6.85
C VAL A 46 -2.18 13.98 -5.51
N GLY A 47 -3.06 14.96 -5.26
CA GLY A 47 -3.11 15.71 -4.01
C GLY A 47 -3.54 14.85 -2.81
N SER A 48 -4.53 13.98 -2.99
CA SER A 48 -4.99 13.08 -1.92
C SER A 48 -3.97 11.99 -1.54
N LEU A 49 -2.99 11.73 -2.42
CA LEU A 49 -1.88 10.80 -2.16
C LEU A 49 -0.65 11.46 -1.52
N ASP A 50 -0.67 12.76 -1.22
CA ASP A 50 0.48 13.46 -0.62
C ASP A 50 0.78 12.95 0.80
N PRO A 51 2.02 12.47 1.07
CA PRO A 51 2.40 11.97 2.40
C PRO A 51 2.20 12.99 3.53
N LYS A 52 2.24 14.30 3.24
CA LYS A 52 2.04 15.34 4.25
C LYS A 52 0.59 15.46 4.73
N VAL A 53 -0.36 15.00 3.91
CA VAL A 53 -1.79 14.98 4.27
C VAL A 53 -2.09 13.79 5.20
N ILE A 54 -1.28 12.73 5.13
CA ILE A 54 -1.46 11.51 5.90
C ILE A 54 -0.72 11.63 7.24
N THR A 55 -1.46 11.87 8.32
CA THR A 55 -0.91 11.88 9.68
C THR A 55 -0.70 10.46 10.20
N LYS A 56 0.46 10.20 10.83
CA LYS A 56 0.79 8.90 11.44
C LYS A 56 0.37 8.89 12.90
N THR A 57 -0.23 7.80 13.34
CA THR A 57 -0.54 7.53 14.76
C THR A 57 0.73 7.31 15.58
N LEU A 58 0.63 7.41 16.92
CA LEU A 58 1.76 7.17 17.83
C LEU A 58 2.38 5.79 17.60
N GLU A 59 1.54 4.78 17.45
CA GLU A 59 1.89 3.38 17.25
C GLU A 59 2.67 3.18 15.96
N GLN A 60 2.22 3.83 14.89
CA GLN A 60 2.91 3.82 13.59
C GLN A 60 4.26 4.55 13.68
N GLN A 61 4.32 5.71 14.34
CA GLN A 61 5.57 6.45 14.52
C GLN A 61 6.58 5.65 15.36
N LEU A 62 6.13 5.05 16.45
CA LEU A 62 6.95 4.21 17.31
C LEU A 62 7.46 3.02 16.51
N GLY A 63 6.55 2.22 15.94
CA GLY A 63 6.91 1.05 15.13
C GLY A 63 7.86 1.38 13.98
N GLU A 64 7.67 2.50 13.27
CA GLU A 64 8.54 2.93 12.18
C GLU A 64 9.96 3.24 12.68
N LEU A 65 10.08 3.94 13.81
CA LEU A 65 11.39 4.22 14.40
C LEU A 65 12.07 2.95 14.92
N LEU A 66 11.30 1.99 15.44
CA LEU A 66 11.80 0.68 15.85
C LEU A 66 12.35 -0.11 14.66
N VAL A 67 11.63 -0.14 13.54
CA VAL A 67 12.07 -0.79 12.29
C VAL A 67 13.32 -0.10 11.74
N LYS A 68 13.31 1.24 11.64
CA LYS A 68 14.46 2.02 11.14
C LYS A 68 15.73 1.81 11.97
N LYS A 69 15.59 1.70 13.29
CA LYS A 69 16.72 1.48 14.21
C LYS A 69 17.12 0.01 14.33
N SER A 70 16.42 -0.91 13.66
CA SER A 70 16.60 -2.37 13.83
C SER A 70 16.59 -2.79 15.31
N ALA A 71 15.81 -2.09 16.13
CA ALA A 71 15.80 -2.29 17.57
C ALA A 71 14.98 -3.54 17.90
N LYS A 72 15.55 -4.45 18.70
CA LYS A 72 14.80 -5.63 19.15
C LYS A 72 13.90 -5.22 20.33
N PRO A 73 12.61 -5.61 20.32
CA PRO A 73 11.71 -5.36 21.45
C PRO A 73 12.29 -5.74 22.81
N ALA A 74 12.98 -6.88 22.90
CA ALA A 74 13.61 -7.34 24.15
C ALA A 74 14.76 -6.43 24.65
N ASP A 75 15.48 -5.79 23.73
CA ASP A 75 16.57 -4.87 24.10
C ASP A 75 16.01 -3.55 24.60
N LEU A 76 14.91 -3.08 24.01
CA LEU A 76 14.22 -1.87 24.45
C LEU A 76 13.52 -2.02 25.79
N VAL A 77 12.87 -3.17 26.02
CA VAL A 77 12.29 -3.48 27.34
C VAL A 77 13.35 -3.35 28.43
N ARG A 78 14.54 -3.92 28.19
CA ARG A 78 15.68 -3.83 29.12
C ARG A 78 16.23 -2.41 29.26
N GLU A 79 16.24 -1.63 28.19
CA GLU A 79 16.68 -0.23 28.22
C GLU A 79 15.69 0.68 28.97
N TRP A 80 14.39 0.39 28.87
CA TRP A 80 13.33 1.19 29.45
C TRP A 80 13.10 0.85 30.93
N ASP A 81 13.28 -0.41 31.34
CA ASP A 81 13.29 -0.84 32.75
C ASP A 81 14.58 -0.39 33.47
N ARG A 82 14.67 0.91 33.73
CA ARG A 82 15.81 1.53 34.43
C ARG A 82 15.99 1.02 35.85
N LYS A 83 14.91 0.56 36.48
CA LYS A 83 14.91 0.08 37.87
C LYS A 83 15.18 -1.42 37.97
N GLN A 84 15.31 -2.11 36.84
CA GLN A 84 15.54 -3.56 36.74
C GLN A 84 14.52 -4.37 37.56
N LYS A 85 13.26 -3.92 37.55
CA LYS A 85 12.18 -4.59 38.28
C LYS A 85 11.52 -5.70 37.47
N GLY A 86 11.84 -5.80 36.18
CA GLY A 86 11.19 -6.71 35.23
C GLY A 86 9.91 -6.13 34.62
N GLU A 87 9.57 -4.88 34.95
CA GLU A 87 8.35 -4.19 34.54
C GLU A 87 8.68 -2.74 34.18
N VAL A 88 7.93 -2.18 33.22
CA VAL A 88 8.06 -0.79 32.76
C VAL A 88 6.85 0.01 33.23
N ASN A 89 7.07 0.99 34.11
CA ASN A 89 5.98 1.87 34.54
C ASN A 89 5.69 2.97 33.51
N LYS A 90 4.57 3.66 33.71
CA LYS A 90 4.10 4.76 32.85
C LYS A 90 5.14 5.88 32.63
N VAL A 91 5.95 6.21 33.63
CA VAL A 91 6.98 7.26 33.51
C VAL A 91 8.16 6.78 32.66
N GLU A 92 8.61 5.55 32.89
CA GLU A 92 9.66 4.89 32.11
C GLU A 92 9.23 4.72 30.64
N PHE A 93 7.99 4.31 30.41
CA PHE A 93 7.43 4.18 29.06
C PHE A 93 7.43 5.51 28.30
N ARG A 94 6.94 6.59 28.92
CA ARG A 94 6.97 7.94 28.31
C ARG A 94 8.39 8.37 27.94
N GLN A 95 9.34 8.13 28.83
CA GLN A 95 10.72 8.52 28.60
C GLN A 95 11.35 7.67 27.50
N GLY A 96 11.06 6.37 27.47
CA GLY A 96 11.47 5.44 26.42
C GLY A 96 10.96 5.86 25.04
N VAL A 97 9.65 6.09 24.91
CA VAL A 97 9.00 6.54 23.65
C VAL A 97 9.64 7.83 23.12
N ARG A 98 9.90 8.80 24.00
CA ARG A 98 10.58 10.07 23.62
C ARG A 98 12.03 9.87 23.23
N ASN A 99 12.78 9.02 23.94
CA ASN A 99 14.17 8.71 23.62
C ASN A 99 14.30 8.01 22.26
N VAL A 100 13.30 7.21 21.87
CA VAL A 100 13.24 6.61 20.54
C VAL A 100 13.03 7.67 19.45
N GLY A 101 12.49 8.85 19.78
CA GLY A 101 12.34 9.99 18.88
C GLY A 101 10.91 10.26 18.43
N VAL A 102 9.93 9.61 19.05
CA VAL A 102 8.50 9.86 18.79
C VAL A 102 8.11 11.23 19.35
N LYS A 103 7.41 12.02 18.56
CA LYS A 103 6.90 13.35 18.95
C LYS A 103 5.42 13.23 19.24
N ALA A 104 5.09 12.98 20.50
CA ALA A 104 3.72 12.87 20.96
C ALA A 104 3.54 13.53 22.32
N ASP A 105 2.32 13.94 22.60
CA ASP A 105 1.98 14.52 23.89
C ASP A 105 1.88 13.43 24.97
N ASN A 106 1.82 13.85 26.24
CA ASN A 106 1.70 12.87 27.34
C ASN A 106 0.37 12.12 27.29
N LYS A 107 -0.70 12.70 26.74
CA LYS A 107 -2.02 12.09 26.75
C LYS A 107 -2.11 10.95 25.74
N GLU A 108 -1.54 11.13 24.55
CA GLU A 108 -1.42 10.12 23.51
C GLU A 108 -0.57 8.95 24.00
N ILE A 109 0.60 9.22 24.58
CA ILE A 109 1.47 8.16 25.12
C ILE A 109 0.78 7.41 26.27
N ASP A 110 0.05 8.12 27.13
CA ASP A 110 -0.71 7.52 28.22
C ASP A 110 -1.86 6.65 27.74
N SER A 111 -2.59 7.13 26.74
CA SER A 111 -3.69 6.39 26.12
C SER A 111 -3.16 5.11 25.50
N PHE A 112 -2.02 5.19 24.81
CA PHE A 112 -1.37 4.01 24.25
C PHE A 112 -0.85 3.07 25.33
N PHE A 113 -0.27 3.57 26.42
CA PHE A 113 0.10 2.71 27.55
C PHE A 113 -1.09 1.93 28.10
N GLN A 114 -2.25 2.58 28.25
CA GLN A 114 -3.48 1.95 28.75
C GLN A 114 -4.04 0.89 27.82
N THR A 115 -3.82 0.97 26.50
CA THR A 115 -4.23 -0.10 25.58
C THR A 115 -3.34 -1.33 25.66
N LEU A 116 -2.14 -1.20 26.23
CA LEU A 116 -1.19 -2.30 26.44
C LEU A 116 -1.34 -2.95 27.82
N ASP A 117 -1.63 -2.14 28.84
CA ASP A 117 -1.82 -2.53 30.25
C ASP A 117 -3.18 -3.22 30.43
N SER A 118 -3.25 -4.48 30.00
CA SER A 118 -4.50 -5.25 29.93
C SER A 118 -4.98 -5.73 31.30
N ASP A 119 -4.05 -5.90 32.25
CA ASP A 119 -4.36 -6.30 33.62
C ASP A 119 -4.69 -5.09 34.52
N GLY A 120 -4.39 -3.87 34.06
CA GLY A 120 -4.66 -2.61 34.76
C GLY A 120 -3.73 -2.40 35.97
N GLY A 121 -2.58 -3.08 36.00
CA GLY A 121 -1.60 -3.04 37.08
C GLY A 121 -0.85 -1.71 37.16
N GLY A 122 -0.91 -0.88 36.12
CA GLY A 122 -0.20 0.39 36.05
C GLY A 122 1.29 0.25 35.69
N SER A 123 1.72 -0.96 35.35
CA SER A 123 3.03 -1.32 34.81
C SER A 123 2.84 -2.33 33.67
N LEU A 124 3.75 -2.31 32.70
CA LEU A 124 3.79 -3.33 31.64
C LEU A 124 4.88 -4.32 31.99
N ASP A 125 4.55 -5.60 32.05
CA ASP A 125 5.57 -6.62 32.20
C ASP A 125 6.44 -6.76 30.93
N ALA A 126 7.58 -7.43 31.05
CA ALA A 126 8.50 -7.62 29.94
C ALA A 126 7.90 -8.41 28.76
N ALA A 127 6.89 -9.25 28.98
CA ALA A 127 6.22 -10.01 27.94
C ALA A 127 5.19 -9.13 27.20
N GLU A 128 4.36 -8.40 27.94
CA GLU A 128 3.36 -7.46 27.43
C GLU A 128 4.00 -6.37 26.58
N LEU A 129 5.06 -5.73 27.10
CA LEU A 129 5.75 -4.68 26.35
C LEU A 129 6.46 -5.24 25.11
N LYS A 130 7.02 -6.44 25.20
CA LYS A 130 7.67 -7.09 24.04
C LYS A 130 6.66 -7.40 22.93
N GLU A 131 5.50 -7.93 23.30
CA GLU A 131 4.41 -8.22 22.37
C GLU A 131 3.87 -6.94 21.73
N ALA A 132 3.62 -5.90 22.53
CA ALA A 132 3.19 -4.59 22.07
C ALA A 132 4.14 -3.95 21.04
N LEU A 133 5.44 -3.96 21.34
CA LEU A 133 6.47 -3.43 20.44
C LEU A 133 6.59 -4.26 19.16
N LYS A 134 6.41 -5.59 19.22
CA LYS A 134 6.37 -6.44 18.03
C LYS A 134 5.17 -6.10 17.15
N ILE A 135 3.98 -5.99 17.73
CA ILE A 135 2.75 -5.60 17.00
C ILE A 135 2.94 -4.24 16.33
N SER A 136 3.53 -3.27 17.03
CA SER A 136 3.84 -1.95 16.46
C SER A 136 4.86 -2.03 15.32
N GLN A 137 5.90 -2.85 15.43
CA GLN A 137 6.86 -3.08 14.34
C GLN A 137 6.22 -3.72 13.11
N ASP A 138 5.37 -4.74 13.30
CA ASP A 138 4.69 -5.44 12.21
C ASP A 138 3.70 -4.50 11.50
N ALA A 139 2.92 -3.74 12.27
CA ALA A 139 2.00 -2.73 11.77
C ALA A 139 2.73 -1.60 11.02
N ALA A 140 3.87 -1.14 11.55
CA ALA A 140 4.68 -0.12 10.87
C ALA A 140 5.32 -0.64 9.59
N SER A 141 5.81 -1.88 9.58
CA SER A 141 6.38 -2.49 8.37
C SER A 141 5.34 -2.58 7.25
N LEU A 142 4.12 -2.99 7.57
CA LEU A 142 2.97 -2.94 6.66
C LEU A 142 2.69 -1.52 6.18
N ALA A 143 2.56 -0.55 7.11
CA ALA A 143 2.27 0.83 6.77
C ALA A 143 3.36 1.49 5.91
N MET A 144 4.63 1.12 6.11
CA MET A 144 5.76 1.58 5.29
C MET A 144 5.69 1.02 3.88
N GLU A 145 5.43 -0.28 3.71
CA GLU A 145 5.21 -0.88 2.38
C GLU A 145 4.03 -0.23 1.65
N GLU A 146 2.90 -0.04 2.34
CA GLU A 146 1.75 0.68 1.78
C GLU A 146 2.10 2.12 1.41
N SER A 147 2.90 2.80 2.24
CA SER A 147 3.35 4.17 1.97
C SER A 147 4.25 4.25 0.75
N GLU A 148 5.10 3.27 0.54
CA GLU A 148 5.97 3.18 -0.63
C GLU A 148 5.16 2.96 -1.90
N VAL A 149 4.20 2.02 -1.88
CA VAL A 149 3.26 1.80 -3.00
C VAL A 149 2.46 3.07 -3.30
N ARG A 150 1.92 3.74 -2.27
CA ARG A 150 1.23 5.03 -2.42
C ARG A 150 2.13 6.10 -3.04
N HIS A 151 3.38 6.20 -2.61
CA HIS A 151 4.33 7.18 -3.14
C HIS A 151 4.67 6.90 -4.61
N ASN A 152 4.97 5.64 -4.96
CA ASN A 152 5.24 5.24 -6.33
C ASN A 152 4.04 5.49 -7.24
N ARG A 153 2.82 5.23 -6.74
CA ARG A 153 1.57 5.57 -7.44
C ARG A 153 1.45 7.08 -7.67
N GLN A 154 1.77 7.89 -6.66
CA GLN A 154 1.75 9.34 -6.77
C GLN A 154 2.74 9.83 -7.86
N LEU A 155 3.96 9.29 -7.90
CA LEU A 155 4.95 9.63 -8.93
C LEU A 155 4.44 9.28 -10.34
N ARG A 156 3.92 8.07 -10.54
CA ARG A 156 3.36 7.67 -11.84
C ARG A 156 2.19 8.55 -12.26
N LEU A 157 1.35 8.98 -11.33
CA LEU A 157 0.24 9.89 -11.63
C LEU A 157 0.73 11.30 -11.97
N LYS A 158 1.79 11.79 -11.33
CA LYS A 158 2.44 13.07 -11.69
C LYS A 158 3.05 13.02 -13.09
N ASP A 159 3.77 11.95 -13.41
CA ASP A 159 4.34 11.76 -14.75
C ASP A 159 3.24 11.68 -15.82
N TYR A 160 2.16 10.96 -15.51
CA TYR A 160 0.99 10.89 -16.38
C TYR A 160 0.30 12.25 -16.55
N LEU A 161 0.15 13.03 -15.47
CA LEU A 161 -0.43 14.37 -15.51
C LEU A 161 0.40 15.30 -16.40
N ASN A 162 1.73 15.26 -16.31
CA ASN A 162 2.61 16.03 -17.18
C ASN A 162 2.41 15.68 -18.67
N LYS A 163 2.29 14.39 -19.01
CA LYS A 163 1.99 13.95 -20.39
C LYS A 163 0.62 14.43 -20.86
N LEU A 164 -0.38 14.33 -19.99
CA LEU A 164 -1.74 14.80 -20.27
C LEU A 164 -1.78 16.32 -20.49
N GLU A 165 -1.06 17.10 -19.68
CA GLU A 165 -0.95 18.55 -19.84
C GLU A 165 -0.26 18.93 -21.17
N GLY A 166 0.74 18.16 -21.60
CA GLY A 166 1.31 18.29 -22.94
C GLY A 166 0.29 18.03 -24.06
N CYS A 167 -0.55 16.99 -23.90
CA CYS A 167 -1.62 16.69 -24.86
C CYS A 167 -2.68 17.80 -24.93
N ILE A 168 -2.99 18.45 -23.79
CA ILE A 168 -3.90 19.61 -23.76
C ILE A 168 -3.35 20.72 -24.66
N GLY A 169 -2.06 21.08 -24.51
CA GLY A 169 -1.43 22.11 -25.32
C GLY A 169 -1.53 21.80 -26.82
N MET A 170 -1.18 20.58 -27.22
CA MET A 170 -1.27 20.15 -28.62
C MET A 170 -2.71 20.15 -29.16
N ALA A 171 -3.69 19.74 -28.34
CA ALA A 171 -5.10 19.78 -28.71
C ALA A 171 -5.59 21.23 -28.89
N MET A 172 -5.22 22.14 -28.00
CA MET A 172 -5.55 23.56 -28.11
C MET A 172 -4.97 24.17 -29.40
N GLU A 173 -3.70 23.90 -29.71
CA GLU A 173 -3.06 24.38 -30.94
C GLU A 173 -3.77 23.86 -32.20
N ALA A 174 -4.12 22.57 -32.23
CA ALA A 174 -4.86 21.98 -33.33
C ALA A 174 -6.26 22.59 -33.48
N GLU A 175 -6.99 22.79 -32.38
CA GLU A 175 -8.32 23.42 -32.36
C GLU A 175 -8.28 24.86 -32.88
N VAL A 176 -7.29 25.66 -32.47
CA VAL A 176 -7.09 27.03 -32.95
C VAL A 176 -6.81 27.05 -34.45
N ALA A 177 -5.94 26.17 -34.94
CA ALA A 177 -5.63 26.08 -36.36
C ALA A 177 -6.83 25.63 -37.20
N LEU A 178 -7.63 24.67 -36.69
CA LEU A 178 -8.88 24.24 -37.33
C LEU A 178 -9.91 25.37 -37.38
N ALA A 179 -10.06 26.15 -36.30
CA ALA A 179 -10.95 27.30 -36.27
C ALA A 179 -10.52 28.40 -37.26
N LYS A 180 -9.21 28.67 -37.37
CA LYS A 180 -8.64 29.59 -38.37
C LYS A 180 -8.91 29.12 -39.79
N HIS A 181 -8.71 27.84 -40.09
CA HIS A 181 -9.03 27.27 -41.40
C HIS A 181 -10.53 27.40 -41.71
N GLN A 182 -11.41 27.12 -40.74
CA GLN A 182 -12.86 27.24 -40.93
C GLN A 182 -13.29 28.70 -41.22
N SER A 183 -12.72 29.68 -40.52
CA SER A 183 -13.05 31.09 -40.73
C SER A 183 -12.58 31.59 -42.11
N LEU A 184 -11.35 31.26 -42.51
CA LEU A 184 -10.83 31.57 -43.85
C LEU A 184 -11.66 30.92 -44.95
N LYS A 185 -12.03 29.64 -44.77
CA LYS A 185 -12.87 28.92 -45.72
C LYS A 185 -14.24 29.60 -45.89
N SER A 186 -14.88 29.96 -44.79
CA SER A 186 -16.17 30.66 -44.79
C SER A 186 -16.07 32.03 -45.48
N ALA A 187 -14.98 32.76 -45.25
CA ALA A 187 -14.73 34.05 -45.90
C ALA A 187 -14.50 33.91 -47.41
N ALA A 188 -13.75 32.90 -47.85
CA ALA A 188 -13.50 32.62 -49.27
C ALA A 188 -14.79 32.22 -50.02
N GLU A 189 -15.65 31.44 -49.38
CA GLU A 189 -16.97 31.06 -49.92
C GLU A 189 -17.88 32.29 -50.12
N LEU A 190 -17.87 33.24 -49.17
CA LEU A 190 -18.62 34.50 -49.29
C LEU A 190 -18.10 35.41 -50.42
N MET A 191 -16.80 35.38 -50.71
CA MET A 191 -16.17 36.14 -51.81
C MET A 191 -16.28 35.45 -53.18
N GLY A 192 -17.01 34.33 -53.27
CA GLY A 192 -17.26 33.62 -54.54
C GLY A 192 -16.04 32.87 -55.10
N GLY A 193 -14.99 32.63 -54.29
CA GLY A 193 -13.82 31.85 -54.71
C GLY A 193 -12.99 32.45 -55.86
N LEU A 194 -13.21 33.73 -56.19
CA LEU A 194 -12.69 34.38 -57.41
C LEU A 194 -11.27 34.95 -57.28
N VAL A 195 -10.60 34.76 -56.13
CA VAL A 195 -9.25 35.30 -55.89
C VAL A 195 -8.30 34.15 -55.58
N ASP A 196 -7.36 33.86 -56.49
CA ASP A 196 -6.36 32.79 -56.35
C ASP A 196 -5.60 32.87 -55.01
N SER A 197 -5.27 34.09 -54.56
CA SER A 197 -4.63 34.34 -53.26
C SER A 197 -5.45 33.83 -52.07
N ALA A 198 -6.78 33.90 -52.12
CA ALA A 198 -7.64 33.44 -51.04
C ALA A 198 -7.73 31.90 -51.00
N VAL A 199 -7.67 31.26 -52.16
CA VAL A 199 -7.64 29.78 -52.27
C VAL A 199 -6.33 29.24 -51.70
N ASP A 200 -5.19 29.87 -52.05
CA ASP A 200 -3.88 29.49 -51.53
C ASP A 200 -3.77 29.63 -50.01
N GLU A 201 -4.32 30.72 -49.44
CA GLU A 201 -4.36 30.93 -47.98
C GLU A 201 -5.20 29.88 -47.25
N VAL A 202 -6.39 29.55 -47.77
CA VAL A 202 -7.24 28.48 -47.20
C VAL A 202 -6.51 27.13 -47.25
N GLN A 203 -5.86 26.82 -48.38
CA GLN A 203 -5.14 25.57 -48.54
C GLN A 203 -3.91 25.47 -47.62
N ALA A 204 -3.20 26.58 -47.39
CA ALA A 204 -2.09 26.63 -46.45
C ALA A 204 -2.58 26.41 -45.00
N ALA A 205 -3.66 27.08 -44.59
CA ALA A 205 -4.26 26.92 -43.27
C ALA A 205 -4.78 25.48 -43.04
N TYR A 206 -5.35 24.84 -44.07
CA TYR A 206 -5.76 23.45 -44.01
C TYR A 206 -4.57 22.51 -43.73
N LYS A 207 -3.46 22.68 -44.47
CA LYS A 207 -2.25 21.85 -44.30
C LYS A 207 -1.66 22.00 -42.90
N GLU A 208 -1.60 23.22 -42.39
CA GLU A 208 -1.16 23.54 -41.03
C GLU A 208 -2.06 22.85 -39.98
N ALA A 209 -3.37 23.05 -40.08
CA ALA A 209 -4.34 22.45 -39.15
C ALA A 209 -4.31 20.92 -39.17
N ALA A 210 -4.19 20.31 -40.35
CA ALA A 210 -4.08 18.86 -40.49
C ALA A 210 -2.79 18.30 -39.87
N ALA A 211 -1.67 19.04 -40.00
CA ALA A 211 -0.41 18.63 -39.38
C ALA A 211 -0.49 18.67 -37.85
N LEU A 212 -1.04 19.75 -37.28
CA LEU A 212 -1.22 19.88 -35.83
C LEU A 212 -2.19 18.84 -35.28
N LYS A 213 -3.31 18.59 -35.97
CA LYS A 213 -4.27 17.54 -35.61
C LYS A 213 -3.61 16.16 -35.54
N ARG A 214 -2.81 15.79 -36.54
CA ARG A 214 -2.06 14.52 -36.54
C ARG A 214 -1.09 14.41 -35.37
N THR A 215 -0.37 15.49 -35.05
CA THR A 215 0.53 15.51 -33.89
C THR A 215 -0.24 15.32 -32.58
N ALA A 216 -1.36 16.01 -32.40
CA ALA A 216 -2.21 15.86 -31.22
C ALA A 216 -2.77 14.44 -31.08
N ILE A 217 -3.23 13.83 -32.18
CA ILE A 217 -3.73 12.44 -32.19
C ILE A 217 -2.64 11.46 -31.76
N LYS A 218 -1.43 11.59 -32.31
CA LYS A 218 -0.30 10.72 -31.94
C LYS A 218 0.02 10.83 -30.46
N ALA A 219 0.08 12.04 -29.92
CA ALA A 219 0.30 12.27 -28.49
C ALA A 219 -0.82 11.66 -27.62
N GLN A 220 -2.09 11.76 -28.03
CA GLN A 220 -3.20 11.16 -27.31
C GLN A 220 -3.19 9.62 -27.36
N LEU A 221 -2.74 9.01 -28.45
CA LEU A 221 -2.54 7.56 -28.55
C LEU A 221 -1.44 7.09 -27.58
N GLU A 222 -0.30 7.78 -27.55
CA GLU A 222 0.78 7.52 -26.59
C GLU A 222 0.30 7.69 -25.15
N LEU A 223 -0.52 8.72 -24.90
CA LEU A 223 -1.13 8.95 -23.60
C LEU A 223 -2.09 7.83 -23.19
N ALA A 224 -2.87 7.29 -24.12
CA ALA A 224 -3.77 6.17 -23.87
C ALA A 224 -3.00 4.88 -23.54
N GLU A 225 -1.88 4.63 -24.21
CA GLU A 225 -0.96 3.52 -23.89
C GLU A 225 -0.32 3.71 -22.51
N ALA A 226 0.16 4.92 -22.20
CA ALA A 226 0.71 5.25 -20.90
C ALA A 226 -0.32 5.07 -19.78
N GLU A 227 -1.59 5.38 -20.03
CA GLU A 227 -2.65 5.15 -19.06
C GLU A 227 -2.89 3.65 -18.81
N ARG A 228 -2.97 2.84 -19.87
CA ARG A 228 -3.14 1.38 -19.76
C ARG A 228 -1.98 0.77 -18.98
N ALA A 229 -0.75 1.15 -19.29
CA ALA A 229 0.44 0.71 -18.57
C ALA A 229 0.39 1.10 -17.09
N ARG A 230 0.06 2.37 -16.77
CA ARG A 230 -0.10 2.84 -15.39
C ARG A 230 -1.16 2.03 -14.63
N LYS A 231 -2.35 1.86 -15.22
CA LYS A 231 -3.46 1.10 -14.61
C LYS A 231 -3.08 -0.36 -14.37
N ALA A 232 -2.33 -0.98 -15.28
CA ALA A 232 -1.83 -2.35 -15.12
C ALA A 232 -0.83 -2.45 -13.96
N THR A 233 0.11 -1.51 -13.86
CA THR A 233 1.08 -1.45 -12.76
C THR A 233 0.40 -1.22 -11.41
N ASP A 234 -0.52 -0.26 -11.32
CA ASP A 234 -1.29 0.00 -10.11
C ASP A 234 -2.04 -1.26 -9.66
N LYS A 235 -2.74 -1.94 -10.58
CA LYS A 235 -3.46 -3.18 -10.28
C LYS A 235 -2.53 -4.29 -9.78
N ARG A 236 -1.33 -4.39 -10.34
CA ARG A 236 -0.33 -5.37 -9.90
C ARG A 236 0.18 -5.05 -8.50
N GLU A 237 0.55 -3.80 -8.23
CA GLU A 237 1.02 -3.40 -6.90
C GLU A 237 -0.07 -3.57 -5.82
N ASP A 238 -1.32 -3.24 -6.14
CA ASP A 238 -2.46 -3.45 -5.25
C ASP A 238 -2.65 -4.96 -4.94
N ALA A 239 -2.48 -5.83 -5.94
CA ALA A 239 -2.55 -7.28 -5.76
C ALA A 239 -1.37 -7.84 -4.95
N ASP A 240 -0.14 -7.36 -5.21
CA ASP A 240 1.06 -7.76 -4.47
C ASP A 240 0.96 -7.35 -3.00
N LEU A 241 0.48 -6.13 -2.73
CA LEU A 241 0.25 -5.61 -1.38
C LEU A 241 -0.80 -6.44 -0.63
N LEU A 242 -1.91 -6.80 -1.31
CA LEU A 242 -2.93 -7.67 -0.73
C LEU A 242 -2.37 -9.07 -0.43
N ALA A 243 -1.61 -9.66 -1.35
CA ALA A 243 -1.00 -10.97 -1.16
C ALA A 243 -0.05 -10.99 0.05
N ARG A 244 0.77 -9.94 0.22
CA ARG A 244 1.64 -9.79 1.39
C ARG A 244 0.85 -9.64 2.69
N ARG A 245 -0.27 -8.91 2.66
CA ARG A 245 -1.14 -8.77 3.84
C ARG A 245 -1.73 -10.10 4.27
N VAL A 246 -2.25 -10.87 3.31
CA VAL A 246 -2.79 -12.21 3.54
C VAL A 246 -1.71 -13.14 4.11
N GLU A 247 -0.50 -13.12 3.56
CA GLU A 247 0.59 -13.96 4.06
C GLU A 247 1.02 -13.57 5.47
N LYS A 248 1.11 -12.27 5.79
CA LYS A 248 1.42 -11.81 7.16
C LYS A 248 0.34 -12.23 8.16
N GLU A 249 -0.94 -12.13 7.79
CA GLU A 249 -2.05 -12.57 8.64
C GLU A 249 -2.00 -14.08 8.88
N ARG A 250 -1.74 -14.86 7.82
CA ARG A 250 -1.54 -16.31 7.92
C ARG A 250 -0.38 -16.68 8.86
N LEU A 251 0.74 -15.98 8.76
CA LEU A 251 1.89 -16.20 9.64
C LEU A 251 1.57 -15.82 11.10
N ALA A 252 0.83 -14.73 11.31
CA ALA A 252 0.39 -14.31 12.64
C ALA A 252 -0.57 -15.34 13.27
N GLU A 253 -1.47 -15.93 12.48
CA GLU A 253 -2.35 -17.02 12.94
C GLU A 253 -1.54 -18.25 13.38
N VAL A 254 -0.58 -18.68 12.57
CA VAL A 254 0.32 -19.81 12.92
C VAL A 254 1.12 -19.51 14.20
N GLU A 255 1.57 -18.27 14.41
CA GLU A 255 2.25 -17.90 15.65
C GLU A 255 1.32 -17.93 16.87
N ARG A 256 0.08 -17.43 16.74
CA ARG A 256 -0.93 -17.47 17.81
C ARG A 256 -1.26 -18.91 18.21
N GLU A 257 -1.42 -19.81 17.23
CA GLU A 257 -1.66 -21.23 17.50
C GLU A 257 -0.48 -21.87 18.25
N ARG A 258 0.76 -21.57 17.83
CA ARG A 258 1.97 -22.04 18.53
C ARG A 258 2.07 -21.52 19.96
N GLN A 259 1.69 -20.27 20.20
CA GLN A 259 1.64 -19.70 21.56
C GLN A 259 0.55 -20.37 22.40
N ALA A 260 -0.66 -20.53 21.84
CA ALA A 260 -1.75 -21.22 22.51
C ALA A 260 -1.40 -22.67 22.88
N GLU A 261 -0.68 -23.38 22.00
CA GLU A 261 -0.20 -24.74 22.29
C GLU A 261 0.82 -24.75 23.43
N LYS A 262 1.77 -23.81 23.45
CA LYS A 262 2.74 -23.69 24.55
C LYS A 262 2.05 -23.44 25.88
N GLU A 263 1.06 -22.56 25.92
CA GLU A 263 0.29 -22.29 27.14
C GLU A 263 -0.54 -23.49 27.57
N ARG A 264 -1.20 -24.20 26.63
CA ARG A 264 -1.89 -25.47 26.93
C ARG A 264 -0.94 -26.51 27.54
N ARG A 265 0.29 -26.64 27.02
CA ARG A 265 1.31 -27.53 27.57
C ARG A 265 1.74 -27.13 28.98
N LYS A 266 1.98 -25.84 29.23
CA LYS A 266 2.32 -25.33 30.58
C LYS A 266 1.21 -25.62 31.59
N VAL A 267 -0.05 -25.37 31.22
CA VAL A 267 -1.21 -25.65 32.08
C VAL A 267 -1.32 -27.15 32.38
N ALA A 268 -1.14 -28.01 31.37
CA ALA A 268 -1.15 -29.46 31.56
C ALA A 268 -0.02 -29.94 32.50
N GLU A 269 1.20 -29.40 32.34
CA GLU A 269 2.34 -29.73 33.19
C GLU A 269 2.12 -29.26 34.63
N ALA A 270 1.58 -28.05 34.82
CA ALA A 270 1.22 -27.53 36.15
C ALA A 270 0.15 -28.38 36.83
N LYS A 271 -0.87 -28.83 36.08
CA LYS A 271 -1.90 -29.74 36.59
C LYS A 271 -1.30 -31.09 37.01
N LYS A 272 -0.44 -31.68 36.18
CA LYS A 272 0.27 -32.93 36.49
C LYS A 272 1.12 -32.80 37.76
N LYS A 273 1.89 -31.72 37.89
CA LYS A 273 2.69 -31.43 39.10
C LYS A 273 1.82 -31.31 40.35
N LYS A 274 0.64 -30.69 40.27
CA LYS A 274 -0.32 -30.63 41.39
C LYS A 274 -0.88 -32.01 41.76
N GLU A 275 -1.25 -32.83 40.78
CA GLU A 275 -1.74 -34.19 41.02
C GLU A 275 -0.66 -35.09 41.66
N ASP A 276 0.58 -35.04 41.16
CA ASP A 276 1.70 -35.79 41.72
C ASP A 276 2.03 -35.33 43.16
N ALA A 277 1.94 -34.03 43.44
CA ALA A 277 2.10 -33.49 44.79
C ALA A 277 0.99 -33.98 45.74
N ALA A 278 -0.26 -33.98 45.28
CA ALA A 278 -1.40 -34.48 46.06
C ALA A 278 -1.25 -35.98 46.39
N LYS A 279 -0.82 -36.80 45.43
CA LYS A 279 -0.53 -38.23 45.66
C LYS A 279 0.56 -38.43 46.72
N ARG A 280 1.67 -37.69 46.64
CA ARG A 280 2.75 -37.77 47.64
C ARG A 280 2.30 -37.37 49.05
N ILE A 281 1.43 -36.36 49.16
CA ILE A 281 0.84 -35.95 50.44
C ILE A 281 -0.07 -37.06 50.98
N ALA A 282 -0.92 -37.66 50.14
CA ALA A 282 -1.79 -38.77 50.53
C ALA A 282 -0.99 -40.00 51.01
N GLU A 283 0.07 -40.39 50.30
CA GLU A 283 0.95 -41.49 50.72
C GLU A 283 1.67 -41.21 52.04
N LYS A 284 2.16 -39.97 52.25
CA LYS A 284 2.75 -39.57 53.53
C LYS A 284 1.75 -39.64 54.68
N ASN A 285 0.52 -39.19 54.46
CA ASN A 285 -0.53 -39.22 55.48
C ASN A 285 -0.95 -40.66 55.81
N ALA A 286 -1.07 -41.54 54.80
CA ALA A 286 -1.37 -42.96 55.02
C ALA A 286 -0.29 -43.66 55.86
N LYS A 287 0.99 -43.37 55.61
CA LYS A 287 2.12 -43.86 56.43
C LYS A 287 2.15 -43.27 57.84
N ALA A 288 1.76 -42.01 58.02
CA ALA A 288 1.76 -41.35 59.33
C ALA A 288 0.61 -41.80 60.25
N PHE A 289 -0.51 -42.27 59.68
CA PHE A 289 -1.68 -42.72 60.45
C PHE A 289 -1.70 -44.22 60.76
N GLY A 290 -0.65 -44.98 60.39
CA GLY A 290 -0.52 -46.38 60.81
C GLY A 290 -1.66 -47.29 60.32
N LEU A 291 -2.21 -47.05 59.13
CA LEU A 291 -3.00 -48.06 58.42
C LEU A 291 -2.04 -49.08 57.81
N GLU A 292 -1.33 -49.80 58.68
CA GLU A 292 -0.88 -51.15 58.33
C GLU A 292 -2.13 -52.00 58.15
N ASP A 293 -2.16 -52.70 57.02
CA ASP A 293 -3.18 -53.65 56.65
C ASP A 293 -3.38 -54.67 57.79
N THR A 294 -4.40 -54.49 58.62
CA THR A 294 -4.82 -55.48 59.61
C THR A 294 -5.59 -56.58 58.90
N SER A 295 -4.89 -57.35 58.06
CA SER A 295 -5.41 -58.55 57.42
C SER A 295 -4.45 -59.72 57.65
N THR A 296 -4.17 -60.04 58.92
CA THR A 296 -3.71 -61.37 59.36
C THR A 296 -3.74 -61.46 60.88
N ARG A 297 -4.92 -61.52 61.51
CA ARG A 297 -5.03 -62.07 62.88
C ARG A 297 -6.44 -62.47 63.29
N GLU A 298 -6.96 -63.54 62.71
CA GLU A 298 -8.02 -64.40 63.30
C GLU A 298 -7.78 -65.80 62.72
N GLU A 299 -7.73 -66.94 63.41
CA GLU A 299 -7.79 -67.37 64.81
C GLU A 299 -7.20 -68.80 64.81
N ASP A 300 -6.17 -69.07 65.61
CA ASP A 300 -5.83 -70.43 66.05
C ASP A 300 -6.27 -70.52 67.52
N GLY A 301 -7.19 -71.43 67.84
CA GLY A 301 -7.53 -71.81 69.22
C GLY A 301 -8.91 -72.43 69.44
N GLU A 302 -8.92 -73.77 69.60
CA GLU A 302 -9.75 -74.59 70.53
C GLU A 302 -11.30 -74.56 70.39
N GLU A 303 -12.09 -75.63 70.50
CA GLU A 303 -11.96 -77.01 71.00
C GLU A 303 -13.25 -77.77 70.56
N GLY A 304 -13.17 -79.09 70.31
CA GLY A 304 -14.34 -79.96 70.06
C GLY A 304 -14.06 -81.23 69.29
#